data_AF-A0A9D4CS76-F1
#
_entry.id   AF-A0A9D4CS76-F1
#
_cell.length_a   1.000
_cell.length_b   1.000
_cell.length_c   1.000
_cell.angle_alpha   90.00
_cell.angle_beta   90.00
_cell.angle_gamma   90.00
#
_symmetry.space_group_name_H-M   'P 1'
#
loop_
_entity.id
_entity.type
_entity.pdbx_description
1 polymer ?
#
loop_
_entity_poly.entity_id
_entity_poly.type
_entity_poly.pdbx_seq_one_letter_code
_entity_poly.pdbx_strand_id
1 'polypeptide(L)'
;MRKSILKEKFKGCDSRNVHMLYGSIIHSVFQQASNLLEMYANETSEVKVLEEVKSYIPQMITWLTQYTSFKDNRVSSSSDIQVTKVCDIEENIWSPR
;
A
#
# COMPACT_ATOMS: atom_id res chain seq x y z
N MET A 1 0.11 31.42 16.40
CA MET A 1 -0.85 31.35 17.52
C MET A 1 -2.30 31.11 17.05
N ARG A 2 -2.90 31.97 16.22
CA ARG A 2 -4.29 31.82 15.72
C ARG A 2 -4.60 30.48 15.03
N LYS A 3 -3.74 30.01 14.12
CA LYS A 3 -3.95 28.73 13.39
C LYS A 3 -3.99 27.51 14.31
N SER A 4 -3.10 27.45 15.29
CA SER A 4 -3.01 26.31 16.24
C SER A 4 -4.24 26.24 17.14
N ILE A 5 -4.73 27.39 17.64
CA ILE A 5 -5.93 27.47 18.48
C ILE A 5 -7.19 27.07 17.70
N LEU A 6 -7.31 27.52 16.44
CA LEU A 6 -8.42 27.12 15.58
C LEU A 6 -8.38 25.64 15.22
N LYS A 7 -7.18 25.08 14.94
CA LYS A 7 -7.01 23.66 14.64
C LYS A 7 -7.39 22.77 15.83
N GLU A 8 -7.10 23.22 17.05
CA GLU A 8 -7.51 22.51 18.27
C GLU A 8 -9.02 22.59 18.50
N LYS A 9 -9.63 23.77 18.35
CA LYS A 9 -11.08 23.97 18.53
C LYS A 9 -11.96 23.31 17.46
N PHE A 10 -11.44 23.13 16.24
CA PHE A 10 -12.16 22.52 15.11
C PHE A 10 -11.51 21.21 14.64
N LYS A 11 -10.91 20.45 15.57
CA LYS A 11 -10.26 19.16 15.28
C LYS A 11 -11.27 18.20 14.63
N GLY A 12 -11.02 17.84 13.37
CA GLY A 12 -11.92 17.00 12.55
C GLY A 12 -12.68 17.74 11.43
N CYS A 13 -12.61 19.08 11.39
CA CYS A 13 -13.13 19.90 10.28
C CYS A 13 -12.13 20.01 9.11
N ASP A 14 -10.89 19.52 9.30
CA ASP A 14 -9.91 19.43 8.23
C ASP A 14 -10.38 18.41 7.17
N SER A 15 -10.51 18.87 5.93
CA SER A 15 -10.85 18.00 4.79
C SER A 15 -9.86 16.82 4.73
N ARG A 16 -10.39 15.61 4.56
CA ARG A 16 -9.62 14.37 4.57
C ARG A 16 -8.65 14.37 3.39
N ASN A 17 -7.38 14.70 3.65
CA ASN A 17 -6.36 14.83 2.62
C ASN A 17 -5.75 13.46 2.30
N VAL A 18 -5.87 13.00 1.05
CA VAL A 18 -5.29 11.73 0.58
C VAL A 18 -3.76 11.68 0.75
N HIS A 19 -3.07 12.81 0.69
CA HIS A 19 -1.63 12.87 0.98
C HIS A 19 -1.33 12.61 2.47
N MET A 20 -2.20 13.01 3.39
CA MET A 20 -2.06 12.64 4.81
C MET A 20 -2.29 11.13 5.01
N LEU A 21 -3.20 10.53 4.24
CA LEU A 21 -3.39 9.08 4.26
C LEU A 21 -2.13 8.35 3.75
N TYR A 22 -1.60 8.73 2.59
CA TYR A 22 -0.35 8.16 2.07
C TYR A 22 0.80 8.33 3.06
N GLY A 23 0.96 9.54 3.62
CA GLY A 23 1.98 9.81 4.63
C GLY A 23 1.81 8.94 5.88
N SER A 24 0.59 8.74 6.35
CA SER A 24 0.31 7.91 7.53
C SER A 24 0.59 6.42 7.29
N ILE A 25 0.25 5.90 6.10
CA ILE A 25 0.53 4.51 5.71
C ILE A 25 2.04 4.29 5.60
N ILE A 26 2.74 5.17 4.88
CA ILE A 26 4.21 5.10 4.74
C ILE A 26 4.85 5.15 6.12
N HIS A 27 4.48 6.13 6.94
CA HIS A 27 5.01 6.28 8.29
C HIS A 27 4.74 5.06 9.17
N SER A 28 3.56 4.43 9.04
CA SER A 28 3.23 3.19 9.74
C SER A 28 4.10 2.01 9.28
N VAL A 29 4.29 1.84 7.97
CA VAL A 29 5.13 0.76 7.41
C VAL A 29 6.58 0.92 7.87
N PHE A 30 7.14 2.12 7.81
CA PHE A 30 8.55 2.34 8.16
C PHE A 30 8.82 2.35 9.67
N GLN A 31 7.84 2.66 10.51
CA GLN A 31 8.00 2.60 11.97
C GLN A 31 7.81 1.21 12.57
N GLN A 32 7.49 0.20 11.77
CA GLN A 32 7.51 -1.16 12.26
C GLN A 32 8.93 -1.52 12.69
N ALA A 33 9.07 -1.97 13.95
CA ALA A 33 10.37 -2.23 14.55
C ALA A 33 11.19 -3.27 13.75
N SER A 34 10.53 -4.24 13.11
CA SER A 34 11.16 -5.20 12.19
C SER A 34 11.85 -4.52 11.02
N ASN A 35 11.15 -3.61 10.33
CA ASN A 35 11.67 -2.92 9.15
C ASN A 35 12.84 -1.99 9.51
N LEU A 36 12.79 -1.34 10.68
CA LEU A 36 13.91 -0.51 11.18
C LEU A 36 15.15 -1.34 11.50
N LEU A 37 14.97 -2.51 12.13
CA LEU A 37 16.06 -3.43 12.45
C LEU A 37 16.70 -4.00 11.18
N GLU A 38 15.90 -4.40 10.20
CA GLU A 38 16.41 -4.88 8.91
C GLU A 38 17.15 -3.79 8.16
N MET A 39 16.64 -2.55 8.17
CA MET A 39 17.30 -1.42 7.53
C MET A 39 18.64 -1.09 8.20
N TYR A 40 18.71 -1.18 9.55
CA TYR A 40 19.95 -1.04 10.29
C TYR A 40 20.95 -2.16 9.97
N ALA A 41 20.49 -3.42 9.96
CA ALA A 41 21.33 -4.58 9.65
C ALA A 41 21.93 -4.53 8.23
N ASN A 42 21.22 -3.89 7.30
CA ASN A 42 21.64 -3.76 5.90
C ASN A 42 22.27 -2.38 5.57
N GLU A 43 22.62 -1.58 6.58
CA GLU A 43 23.24 -0.24 6.45
C GLU A 43 22.52 0.67 5.42
N THR A 44 21.20 0.52 5.34
CA THR A 44 20.38 1.18 4.32
C THR A 44 19.64 2.36 4.96
N SER A 45 19.29 3.37 4.15
CA SER A 45 18.50 4.52 4.59
C SER A 45 17.05 4.40 4.17
N GLU A 46 16.15 5.03 4.93
CA GLU A 46 14.70 5.06 4.63
C GLU A 46 14.44 5.58 3.22
N VAL A 47 15.19 6.61 2.81
CA VAL A 47 15.08 7.23 1.48
C VAL A 47 15.35 6.20 0.38
N LYS A 48 16.41 5.40 0.53
CA LYS A 48 16.79 4.39 -0.47
C LYS A 48 15.75 3.27 -0.55
N VAL A 49 15.27 2.77 0.59
CA VAL A 49 14.18 1.76 0.61
C VAL A 49 12.93 2.31 -0.07
N LEU A 50 12.57 3.54 0.23
CA LEU A 50 11.37 4.18 -0.30
C LEU A 50 11.46 4.45 -1.81
N GLU A 51 12.64 4.80 -2.33
CA GLU A 51 12.88 4.91 -3.78
C GLU A 51 12.72 3.57 -4.49
N GLU A 52 13.31 2.50 -3.94
CA GLU A 52 13.16 1.15 -4.47
C GLU A 52 11.70 0.71 -4.45
N VAL A 53 11.00 0.83 -3.31
CA VAL A 53 9.56 0.50 -3.19
C VAL A 53 8.73 1.27 -4.21
N LYS A 54 8.99 2.57 -4.39
CA LYS A 54 8.28 3.39 -5.38
C LYS A 54 8.48 2.90 -6.81
N SER A 55 9.65 2.33 -7.14
CA SER A 55 9.92 1.81 -8.49
C SER A 55 9.04 0.62 -8.87
N TYR A 56 8.56 -0.14 -7.87
CA TYR A 56 7.67 -1.29 -8.08
C TYR A 56 6.19 -0.91 -8.22
N ILE A 57 5.76 0.24 -7.67
CA ILE A 57 4.36 0.67 -7.67
C ILE A 57 3.73 0.68 -9.08
N PRO A 58 4.37 1.23 -10.13
CA PRO A 58 3.79 1.24 -11.47
C PRO A 58 3.48 -0.18 -11.99
N GLN A 59 4.38 -1.13 -11.75
CA GLN A 59 4.20 -2.52 -12.18
C GLN A 59 3.03 -3.19 -11.46
N MET A 60 2.89 -2.93 -10.15
CA MET A 60 1.75 -3.40 -9.36
C MET A 60 0.43 -2.83 -9.89
N ILE A 61 0.39 -1.53 -10.22
CA ILE A 61 -0.80 -0.89 -10.80
C ILE A 61 -1.15 -1.50 -12.15
N THR A 62 -0.16 -1.73 -13.02
CA THR A 62 -0.37 -2.37 -14.32
C THR A 62 -0.98 -3.75 -14.15
N TRP A 63 -0.44 -4.57 -13.25
CA TRP A 63 -0.97 -5.90 -12.96
C TRP A 63 -2.41 -5.85 -12.42
N LEU A 64 -2.67 -5.00 -11.43
CA LEU A 64 -4.02 -4.82 -10.87
C LEU A 64 -5.02 -4.41 -11.96
N THR A 65 -4.66 -3.45 -12.81
CA THR A 65 -5.54 -2.96 -13.87
C THR A 65 -5.88 -4.04 -14.89
N GLN A 66 -4.93 -4.94 -15.16
CA GLN A 66 -5.10 -6.04 -16.10
C GLN A 66 -5.95 -7.18 -15.53
N TYR A 67 -5.73 -7.57 -14.27
CA TYR A 67 -6.28 -8.81 -13.71
C TYR A 67 -7.40 -8.64 -12.69
N THR A 68 -7.54 -7.45 -12.08
CA THR A 68 -8.61 -7.14 -11.11
C THR A 68 -9.65 -6.18 -11.66
N SER A 69 -9.64 -5.93 -12.98
CA SER A 69 -10.49 -4.96 -13.64
C SER A 69 -11.97 -5.31 -13.44
N PHE A 70 -12.66 -4.53 -12.60
CA PHE A 70 -14.12 -4.44 -12.55
C PHE A 70 -14.62 -3.72 -13.83
N LYS A 71 -14.39 -4.31 -15.00
CA LYS A 71 -14.87 -3.73 -16.26
C LYS A 71 -16.38 -3.79 -16.29
N ASP A 72 -17.00 -2.62 -16.15
CA ASP A 72 -18.39 -2.41 -16.51
C ASP A 72 -18.54 -2.72 -18.02
N ASN A 73 -19.18 -3.85 -18.33
CA ASN A 73 -19.80 -4.19 -19.61
C ASN A 73 -19.02 -3.87 -20.90
N ARG A 74 -17.83 -4.47 -21.10
CA ARG A 74 -17.30 -4.66 -22.47
C ARG A 74 -16.80 -6.08 -22.68
N VAL A 75 -17.64 -6.81 -23.43
CA VAL A 75 -17.38 -8.03 -24.23
C VAL A 75 -16.00 -8.65 -23.99
N SER A 76 -15.93 -9.62 -23.08
CA SER A 76 -14.75 -10.48 -22.95
C SER A 76 -14.73 -11.48 -24.11
N SER A 77 -13.60 -11.53 -24.81
CA SER A 77 -13.29 -12.68 -25.65
C SER A 77 -13.05 -13.92 -24.78
N SER A 78 -13.25 -15.09 -25.37
CA SER A 78 -13.50 -16.40 -24.74
C SER A 78 -12.45 -16.97 -23.75
N SER A 79 -11.46 -16.23 -23.24
CA SER A 79 -10.45 -16.76 -22.29
C SER A 79 -9.76 -15.69 -21.42
N ASP A 80 -10.49 -14.71 -20.89
CA ASP A 80 -9.88 -13.70 -19.99
C ASP A 80 -9.74 -14.24 -18.55
N ILE A 81 -8.50 -14.36 -18.05
CA ILE A 81 -8.21 -14.76 -16.66
C ILE A 81 -8.39 -13.55 -15.75
N GLN A 82 -9.20 -13.70 -14.71
CA GLN A 82 -9.47 -12.65 -13.72
C GLN A 82 -9.20 -13.13 -12.31
N VAL A 83 -8.54 -12.28 -11.52
CA VAL A 83 -8.36 -12.48 -10.08
C VAL A 83 -9.58 -11.92 -9.36
N THR A 84 -10.42 -12.80 -8.83
CA THR A 84 -11.70 -12.43 -8.21
C THR A 84 -11.57 -12.12 -6.72
N LYS A 85 -10.73 -12.88 -6.02
CA LYS A 85 -10.45 -12.70 -4.60
C LYS A 85 -9.08 -13.25 -4.26
N VAL A 86 -8.46 -12.67 -3.24
CA VAL A 86 -7.33 -13.27 -2.55
C VAL A 86 -7.90 -14.28 -1.56
N CYS A 87 -7.56 -15.56 -1.72
CA CYS A 87 -8.02 -16.61 -0.81
C CYS A 87 -7.21 -16.61 0.49
N ASP A 88 -5.89 -16.47 0.37
CA ASP A 88 -4.95 -16.46 1.47
C ASP A 88 -3.61 -15.88 0.96
N ILE A 89 -2.77 -15.38 1.87
CA ILE A 89 -1.45 -14.77 1.59
C ILE A 89 -0.30 -15.48 2.32
N GLU A 90 -0.60 -16.37 3.27
CA GLU A 90 0.41 -17.09 4.09
C GLU A 90 -0.01 -18.56 4.32
N GLU A 91 -0.47 -19.24 3.27
CA GLU A 91 -0.81 -20.67 3.35
C GLU A 91 0.42 -21.52 3.71
N ASN A 92 0.51 -21.92 4.97
CA ASN A 92 1.55 -22.81 5.48
C ASN A 92 1.05 -24.27 5.44
N ILE A 93 0.98 -24.86 4.25
CA ILE A 93 0.51 -26.23 4.06
C ILE A 93 1.66 -27.21 4.37
N TRP A 94 1.56 -27.92 5.49
CA TRP A 94 2.43 -29.06 5.80
C TRP A 94 1.74 -30.35 5.36
N SER A 95 2.23 -30.99 4.30
CA SER A 95 1.75 -32.29 3.84
C SER A 95 2.80 -33.37 4.12
N PRO A 96 2.55 -34.30 5.05
CA PRO A 96 3.35 -35.51 5.22
C PRO A 96 2.99 -36.65 4.24
N ARG A 97 2.02 -36.42 3.33
CA ARG A 97 1.59 -37.40 2.33
C ARG A 97 2.62 -37.62 1.25
#